data_AF-A0A966K8I4-F1
#
_entry.id   AF-A0A966K8I4-F1
#
_cell.length_a   1.000
_cell.length_b   1.000
_cell.length_c   1.000
_cell.angle_alpha   90.00
_cell.angle_beta   90.00
_cell.angle_gamma   90.00
#
_symmetry.space_group_name_H-M   'P 1'
#
loop_
_entity.id
_entity.type
_entity.pdbx_description
1 polymer ?
#
loop_
_entity_poly.entity_id
_entity_poly.type
_entity_poly.pdbx_seq_one_letter_code
_entity_poly.pdbx_strand_id
1 'polypeptide(L)' 'MSGAPTIESNGIELKAKLNPDFATVVSPEALEFVAKLHRAFEPRRQELLKKRVELAKKLDAGQKLDFLPETKSIREGDWK' A
#
# COMPACT_ATOMS: atom_id res chain seq x y z
N MET A 1 1.79 -35.18 -8.90
CA MET A 1 2.73 -34.11 -9.29
C MET A 1 2.02 -33.22 -10.30
N SER A 2 1.38 -32.14 -9.86
CA SER A 2 0.71 -31.20 -10.77
C SER A 2 1.28 -29.83 -10.48
N GLY A 3 2.28 -29.43 -11.26
CA GLY A 3 2.80 -28.07 -11.24
C GLY A 3 1.72 -27.15 -11.77
N ALA A 4 1.11 -26.36 -10.88
CA ALA A 4 0.32 -25.22 -11.31
C ALA A 4 1.25 -24.29 -12.12
N PRO A 5 0.76 -23.64 -13.19
CA PRO A 5 1.57 -22.71 -13.94
C PRO A 5 2.00 -21.57 -13.02
N THR A 6 3.27 -21.59 -12.59
CA THR A 6 3.90 -20.45 -11.94
C THR A 6 4.10 -19.40 -13.01
N ILE A 7 3.25 -18.38 -13.06
CA ILE A 7 3.53 -17.18 -13.84
C ILE A 7 4.62 -16.43 -13.08
N GLU A 8 5.88 -16.64 -13.47
CA GLU A 8 7.02 -15.88 -12.94
C GLU A 8 6.99 -14.44 -13.49
N SER A 9 6.12 -13.61 -12.91
CA SER A 9 6.11 -12.18 -13.19
C SER A 9 7.00 -11.47 -12.18
N ASN A 10 8.26 -11.22 -12.55
CA ASN A 10 9.07 -10.12 -12.00
C ASN A 10 9.08 -10.01 -10.45
N GLY A 11 9.24 -11.13 -9.75
CA GLY A 11 9.33 -11.15 -8.28
C GLY A 11 7.99 -11.07 -7.54
N ILE A 12 6.87 -11.35 -8.22
CA ILE A 12 5.56 -11.59 -7.60
C ILE A 12 5.37 -13.10 -7.38
N GLU A 13 4.94 -13.47 -6.18
CA GLU A 13 4.52 -14.82 -5.83
C GLU A 13 3.00 -14.87 -5.65
N LEU A 14 2.33 -15.74 -6.42
CA LEU A 14 0.90 -16.04 -6.24
C LEU A 14 0.74 -17.24 -5.30
N LYS A 15 0.29 -17.01 -4.07
CA LYS A 15 0.11 -18.06 -3.05
C LYS A 15 -1.16 -18.90 -3.24
N ALA A 16 -2.12 -18.39 -4.00
CA ALA A 16 -3.39 -19.07 -4.25
C ALA A 16 -3.33 -19.89 -5.55
N LYS A 17 -4.13 -20.96 -5.63
CA LYS A 17 -4.32 -21.70 -6.89
C LYS A 17 -4.99 -20.79 -7.91
N LEU A 18 -4.39 -20.67 -9.09
CA LEU A 18 -4.96 -19.90 -10.19
C LEU A 18 -6.20 -20.64 -10.73
N ASN A 19 -7.39 -20.12 -10.45
CA ASN A 19 -8.60 -20.53 -11.16
C ASN A 19 -8.58 -19.89 -12.56
N PRO A 20 -8.84 -20.64 -13.65
CA PRO A 20 -9.07 -20.07 -14.98
C PRO A 20 -9.98 -18.84 -15.01
N ASP A 21 -10.99 -18.76 -14.13
CA ASP A 21 -11.89 -17.61 -14.02
C ASP A 21 -11.17 -16.30 -13.65
N PHE A 22 -9.97 -16.38 -13.08
CA PHE A 22 -9.17 -15.22 -12.66
C PHE A 22 -8.14 -14.79 -13.71
N ALA A 23 -7.99 -15.53 -14.81
CA ALA A 23 -6.94 -15.28 -15.80
C ALA A 23 -7.03 -13.87 -16.43
N THR A 24 -8.23 -13.30 -16.50
CA THR A 24 -8.45 -11.94 -17.01
C THR A 24 -8.03 -10.84 -16.02
N VAL A 25 -8.04 -11.13 -14.72
CA VAL A 25 -7.67 -10.18 -13.66
C VAL A 25 -6.19 -10.32 -13.29
N VAL A 26 -5.70 -11.56 -13.23
CA VAL A 26 -4.32 -11.90 -12.87
C VAL A 26 -3.51 -12.17 -14.14
N SER A 27 -3.67 -11.30 -15.14
CA SER A 27 -2.94 -11.39 -16.40
C SER A 27 -1.46 -11.04 -16.18
N PRO A 28 -0.55 -11.48 -17.06
CA PRO A 28 0.87 -11.11 -16.97
C PRO A 28 1.09 -9.59 -16.91
N GLU A 29 0.35 -8.81 -17.68
CA GLU A 29 0.44 -7.34 -17.72
C GLU A 29 -0.04 -6.70 -16.41
N ALA A 30 -1.13 -7.23 -15.84
CA ALA A 30 -1.64 -6.77 -14.55
C ALA A 30 -0.63 -7.04 -13.43
N LEU A 31 0.00 -8.21 -13.43
CA LEU A 31 1.06 -8.56 -12.48
C LEU A 31 2.27 -7.64 -12.64
N GLU A 32 2.72 -7.39 -13.87
CA GLU A 32 3.84 -6.46 -14.11
C GLU A 32 3.52 -5.05 -13.62
N PHE A 33 2.30 -4.57 -13.86
CA PHE A 33 1.85 -3.26 -13.39
C PHE A 33 1.86 -3.18 -11.85
N VAL A 34 1.31 -4.19 -11.16
CA VAL A 34 1.33 -4.25 -9.70
C VAL A 34 2.76 -4.32 -9.16
N ALA A 35 3.67 -5.05 -9.81
CA ALA A 35 5.08 -5.11 -9.44
C ALA A 35 5.73 -3.71 -9.49
N LYS A 36 5.44 -2.94 -10.54
CA LYS A 36 5.93 -1.56 -10.71
C LYS A 36 5.39 -0.65 -9.60
N LEU A 37 4.09 -0.71 -9.30
CA LEU A 37 3.48 0.07 -8.22
C LEU A 37 4.10 -0.27 -6.85
N HIS A 38 4.24 -1.56 -6.55
CA HIS A 38 4.84 -1.99 -5.29
C HIS A 38 6.26 -1.45 -5.13
N ARG A 39 7.11 -1.59 -6.16
CA ARG A 39 8.48 -1.06 -6.12
C ARG A 39 8.52 0.46 -5.93
N ALA A 40 7.61 1.19 -6.57
CA ALA A 40 7.56 2.64 -6.47
C ALA A 40 7.07 3.14 -5.09
N PHE A 41 6.08 2.48 -4.50
CA PHE A 41 5.35 3.04 -3.35
C PHE A 41 5.53 2.29 -2.02
N GLU A 42 6.01 1.05 -2.03
CA GLU A 42 6.19 0.27 -0.80
C GLU A 42 7.13 0.94 0.22
N PRO A 43 8.27 1.54 -0.16
CA PRO A 43 9.13 2.22 0.81
C PRO A 43 8.38 3.34 1.56
N ARG A 44 7.57 4.13 0.85
CA ARG A 44 6.76 5.18 1.45
C ARG A 44 5.63 4.62 2.32
N ARG A 45 5.00 3.51 1.90
CA ARG A 45 3.99 2.82 2.72
C ARG A 45 4.58 2.40 4.08
N GLN A 46 5.77 1.80 4.07
CA GLN A 46 6.46 1.39 5.30
C GLN A 46 6.83 2.56 6.19
N GLU A 47 7.33 3.67 5.63
CA GLU A 47 7.60 4.90 6.38
C GLU A 47 6.34 5.43 7.08
N LEU A 48 5.20 5.47 6.37
CA LEU A 48 3.93 5.94 6.94
C LEU A 48 3.39 5.02 8.03
N LEU A 49 3.57 3.70 7.89
CA LEU A 49 3.20 2.75 8.94
C LEU A 49 4.03 2.95 10.22
N LYS A 50 5.32 3.22 10.10
CA LYS A 50 6.17 3.57 11.25
C LYS A 50 5.71 4.85 11.94
N LYS A 51 5.39 5.90 11.18
CA LYS A 51 4.83 7.15 11.73
C LYS A 51 3.53 6.94 12.49
N ARG A 52 2.67 6.01 12.05
CA ARG A 52 1.44 5.64 12.79
C ARG A 52 1.77 5.06 14.16
N VAL A 53 2.76 4.17 14.24
CA VAL A 53 3.20 3.58 15.52
C VAL A 53 3.79 4.66 16.44
N GLU A 54 4.58 5.58 15.90
CA GLU A 54 5.14 6.70 16.66
C GLU A 54 4.05 7.63 17.21
N LEU A 55 3.04 7.96 16.39
CA LEU A 55 1.91 8.77 16.83
C LEU A 55 1.12 8.04 17.93
N ALA A 56 0.82 6.75 17.75
CA ALA A 56 0.12 5.94 18.74
C ALA A 56 0.81 6.01 20.12
N LYS A 57 2.13 5.83 20.16
CA LYS A 57 2.92 5.94 21.42
C LYS A 57 2.75 7.29 22.12
N LYS A 58 2.67 8.39 21.35
CA LYS A 58 2.48 9.72 21.93
C LYS A 58 1.08 9.90 22.51
N LEU A 59 0.06 9.38 21.81
CA LEU A 59 -1.32 9.40 22.28
C LEU A 59 -1.47 8.58 23.56
N ASP A 60 -0.87 7.39 23.60
CA ASP A 60 -0.85 6.51 24.79
C ASP A 60 -0.15 7.18 25.98
N ALA A 61 0.86 8.03 25.72
CA ALA A 61 1.52 8.85 26.74
C ALA A 61 0.70 10.08 27.18
N GLY A 62 -0.56 10.22 26.73
CA GLY A 62 -1.47 11.28 27.13
C GLY A 62 -1.48 12.51 26.22
N GLN A 63 -0.79 12.49 25.07
CA GLN A 63 -0.95 13.55 24.08
C GLN A 63 -2.39 13.58 23.57
N LYS A 64 -3.01 14.76 23.55
CA LYS A 64 -4.35 14.94 22.98
C LYS A 64 -4.26 15.21 21.47
N LEU A 65 -5.27 14.74 20.74
CA LEU A 65 -5.46 15.12 19.34
C LEU A 65 -6.01 16.54 19.27
N ASP A 66 -5.43 17.33 18.37
CA ASP A 66 -5.87 18.68 18.03
C ASP A 66 -5.46 19.00 16.59
N PHE A 67 -5.97 20.11 16.06
CA PHE A 67 -5.63 20.58 14.72
C PHE A 67 -4.16 21.00 14.64
N LEU A 68 -3.48 20.48 13.62
CA LEU A 68 -2.10 20.89 13.34
C LEU A 68 -2.07 22.39 12.95
N PRO A 69 -1.26 23.23 13.63
CA PRO A 69 -1.14 24.64 13.28
C PRO A 69 -0.59 24.86 11.87
N GLU A 70 0.32 23.98 11.43
CA GLU A 70 0.99 24.07 10.11
C GLU A 70 0.03 23.95 8.92
N THR A 71 -1.13 23.31 9.08
CA THR A 71 -2.13 23.18 8.02
C THR A 71 -3.28 24.17 8.15
N LYS A 72 -3.18 25.18 9.03
CA LYS A 72 -4.24 26.19 9.23
C LYS A 72 -4.57 26.97 7.96
N SER A 73 -3.55 27.42 7.22
CA SER A 73 -3.73 28.16 5.96
C SER A 73 -4.47 27.35 4.90
N ILE A 74 -4.29 26.02 4.88
CA ILE A 74 -5.02 25.12 3.99
C ILE A 74 -6.49 25.06 4.42
N ARG A 75 -6.77 24.93 5.73
CA ARG A 75 -8.14 24.87 6.24
C ARG A 75 -8.93 26.17 6.05
N GLU A 76 -8.26 27.31 6.11
CA GLU A 76 -8.86 28.64 5.96
C GLU A 76 -8.75 29.21 4.54
N GLY A 77 -8.15 28.46 3.61
CA GLY A 77 -8.01 28.86 2.22
C GLY A 77 -9.32 28.74 1.43
N ASP A 78 -9.47 29.55 0.40
CA ASP A 78 -10.58 29.48 -0.55
C ASP A 78 -10.23 28.51 -1.70
N TRP A 79 -10.54 27.22 -1.51
CA TRP A 79 -10.30 26.16 -2.49
C TRP A 79 -11.55 25.28 -2.67
N LYS A 80 -11.64 24.58 -3.82
CA LYS A 80 -12.74 23.69 -4.20
C LYS A 80 -12.27 22.25 -4.34
#